data_AF-A0A6C1KBP3-F1
#
_entry.id   AF-A0A6C1KBP3-F1
#
_cell.length_a   1.000
_cell.length_b   1.000
_cell.length_c   1.000
_cell.angle_alpha   90.00
_cell.angle_beta   90.00
_cell.angle_gamma   90.00
#
_symmetry.space_group_name_H-M   'P 1'
#
loop_
_entity.id
_entity.type
_entity.pdbx_description
1 polymer ?
#
loop_
_entity_poly.entity_id
_entity_poly.type
_entity_poly.pdbx_seq_one_letter_code
_entity_poly.pdbx_strand_id
1 'polypeptide(L)'
;MPVPAVRALARNAFAGNRFTKPILGLFACCALLGAPIARAEPIGVTVRNESVAATCAETDNVTLSFVSDKVSRFRIIARHPAYAGMLRVDRTEPDFETCDFSADPVVPATAPAPAGTPPTAIPAPKRITIYETPDLWLTGFIFPSFWRAATVPFRVGTEATQGLHMVQLWVRGKDQQPEEVLVVYPPDGYWRARPLSPAHLASTAYGSSFLLGPVEQAERPLVRLKEIGFAPQTRTFTLSFADGGKARLKIADVDRDALTLEAEFDGTAPRTFAALRSMYVTEGNADVARVSWRTLAKTGAPATIGEAPVLSFTDADNVAMLWAGRLVPSRHNTSAPDFVFDGFTSR
;
A
#
# COMPACT_ATOMS: atom_id res chain seq x y z
N MET A 1 40.50 38.37 49.96
CA MET A 1 40.46 37.24 50.94
C MET A 1 40.20 35.94 50.17
N PRO A 2 40.78 34.80 50.57
CA PRO A 2 41.91 34.19 49.86
C PRO A 2 41.67 32.81 49.19
N VAL A 3 42.67 32.43 48.39
CA VAL A 3 43.10 31.12 47.83
C VAL A 3 43.28 30.07 48.96
N PRO A 4 43.02 28.73 48.79
CA PRO A 4 43.96 27.74 48.19
C PRO A 4 43.28 26.60 47.38
N ALA A 5 43.85 25.97 46.33
CA ALA A 5 45.12 25.28 46.10
C ALA A 5 45.33 23.98 46.90
N VAL A 6 45.17 22.81 46.26
CA VAL A 6 45.79 21.52 46.62
C VAL A 6 46.02 20.72 45.32
N ARG A 7 47.23 20.70 44.74
CA ARG A 7 48.36 19.76 44.93
C ARG A 7 48.10 18.28 44.57
N ALA A 8 48.66 17.93 43.41
CA ALA A 8 49.43 16.74 43.03
C ALA A 8 49.49 15.51 43.96
N LEU A 9 49.48 14.32 43.35
CA LEU A 9 50.48 13.28 43.60
C LEU A 9 50.49 12.21 42.49
N ALA A 10 51.57 12.22 41.71
CA ALA A 10 52.05 11.06 40.98
C ALA A 10 52.66 10.05 41.96
N ARG A 11 52.51 8.74 41.70
CA ARG A 11 53.37 7.70 42.26
C ARG A 11 53.72 6.67 41.20
N ASN A 12 55.03 6.53 41.01
CA ASN A 12 55.71 5.59 40.14
C ASN A 12 55.72 4.17 40.71
N ALA A 13 55.80 3.24 39.74
CA ALA A 13 56.33 1.89 39.72
C ALA A 13 57.11 1.34 40.93
N PHE A 14 56.91 0.04 41.18
CA PHE A 14 58.02 -0.90 41.42
C PHE A 14 57.66 -2.31 40.90
N ALA A 15 58.66 -2.95 40.30
CA ALA A 15 58.63 -4.25 39.64
C ALA A 15 58.71 -5.43 40.62
N GLY A 16 58.32 -6.64 40.17
CA GLY A 16 58.49 -7.86 40.97
C GLY A 16 57.93 -9.16 40.37
N ASN A 17 58.47 -9.60 39.23
CA ASN A 17 58.71 -10.96 38.77
C ASN A 17 58.09 -12.17 39.53
N ARG A 18 57.35 -13.08 38.84
CA ARG A 18 57.67 -14.53 38.65
C ARG A 18 56.46 -15.46 38.36
N PHE A 19 56.68 -16.33 37.37
CA PHE A 19 56.11 -17.67 37.11
C PHE A 19 54.58 -17.83 36.93
N THR A 20 54.16 -18.16 35.70
CA THR A 20 53.12 -19.19 35.44
C THR A 20 53.15 -19.66 33.98
N LYS A 21 52.81 -20.95 33.81
CA LYS A 21 53.06 -21.85 32.68
C LYS A 21 52.25 -21.52 31.41
N PRO A 22 52.69 -21.92 30.20
CA PRO A 22 51.87 -21.81 29.01
C PRO A 22 50.77 -22.89 29.03
N ILE A 23 49.51 -22.47 29.09
CA ILE A 23 48.36 -23.33 28.78
C ILE A 23 48.23 -23.32 27.26
N LEU A 24 48.43 -24.48 26.66
CA LEU A 24 48.19 -24.76 25.25
C LEU A 24 46.67 -24.64 25.00
N GLY A 25 46.23 -23.49 24.51
CA GLY A 25 44.83 -23.25 24.14
C GLY A 25 44.47 -24.02 22.88
N LEU A 26 43.64 -25.05 23.04
CA LEU A 26 43.00 -25.77 21.95
C LEU A 26 41.98 -24.83 21.28
N PHE A 27 42.38 -24.17 20.20
CA PHE A 27 41.45 -23.47 19.30
C PHE A 27 40.59 -24.53 18.58
N ALA A 28 39.45 -24.86 19.16
CA ALA A 28 38.39 -25.55 18.45
C ALA A 28 37.82 -24.59 17.40
N CYS A 29 38.26 -24.73 16.15
CA CYS A 29 37.63 -24.15 14.99
C CYS A 29 36.23 -24.75 14.84
N CYS A 30 35.23 -24.14 15.49
CA CYS A 30 33.83 -24.34 15.13
C CYS A 30 33.63 -23.77 13.73
N ALA A 31 33.74 -24.63 12.72
CA ALA A 31 33.23 -24.36 11.39
C ALA A 31 31.71 -24.24 11.48
N LEU A 32 31.21 -23.02 11.69
CA LEU A 32 29.82 -22.67 11.45
C LEU A 32 29.55 -22.86 9.95
N LEU A 33 29.07 -24.04 9.59
CA LEU A 33 28.41 -24.30 8.32
C LEU A 33 27.20 -23.36 8.26
N GLY A 34 27.38 -22.19 7.65
CA GLY A 34 26.29 -21.29 7.32
C GLY A 34 25.36 -22.01 6.35
N ALA A 35 24.19 -22.44 6.84
CA ALA A 35 23.13 -22.88 5.97
C ALA A 35 22.87 -21.76 4.94
N PRO A 36 22.78 -22.08 3.64
CA PRO A 36 22.46 -21.06 2.65
C PRO A 36 21.12 -20.45 3.03
N ILE A 37 21.12 -19.15 3.29
CA ILE A 37 19.88 -18.38 3.40
C ILE A 37 19.23 -18.51 2.03
N ALA A 38 18.15 -19.29 1.93
CA ALA A 38 17.37 -19.42 0.72
C ALA A 38 16.93 -18.00 0.32
N ARG A 39 17.54 -17.48 -0.75
CA ARG A 39 17.22 -16.16 -1.28
C ARG A 39 16.01 -16.34 -2.17
N ALA A 40 14.91 -15.70 -1.81
CA ALA A 40 13.69 -15.72 -2.61
C ALA A 40 14.01 -15.39 -4.07
N GLU A 41 13.61 -16.26 -5.00
CA GLU A 41 13.94 -16.13 -6.42
C GLU A 41 13.07 -15.02 -7.04
N PRO A 42 13.64 -14.03 -7.74
CA PRO A 42 12.87 -13.08 -8.53
C PRO A 42 12.06 -13.82 -9.60
N ILE A 43 10.77 -13.51 -9.69
CA ILE A 43 9.89 -14.11 -10.69
C ILE A 43 9.28 -13.05 -11.61
N GLY A 44 8.94 -13.45 -12.81
CA GLY A 44 8.10 -12.68 -13.71
C GLY A 44 6.64 -13.07 -13.48
N VAL A 45 5.74 -12.09 -13.50
CA VAL A 45 4.29 -12.31 -13.43
C VAL A 45 3.63 -11.98 -14.76
N THR A 46 2.40 -12.43 -14.94
CA THR A 46 1.58 -11.97 -16.06
C THR A 46 0.77 -10.76 -15.62
N VAL A 47 0.76 -9.71 -16.42
CA VAL A 47 -0.15 -8.57 -16.29
C VAL A 47 -1.21 -8.68 -17.38
N ARG A 48 -2.47 -8.76 -16.97
CA ARG A 48 -3.64 -8.78 -17.84
C ARG A 48 -4.25 -7.39 -17.93
N ASN A 49 -4.61 -6.95 -19.13
CA ASN A 49 -5.41 -5.74 -19.31
C ASN A 49 -6.88 -6.08 -19.52
N GLU A 50 -7.69 -5.73 -18.55
CA GLU A 50 -9.14 -5.91 -18.56
C GLU A 50 -9.86 -4.56 -18.74
N SER A 51 -9.12 -3.53 -19.18
CA SER A 51 -9.65 -2.18 -19.38
C SER A 51 -10.59 -2.10 -20.57
N VAL A 52 -11.61 -1.27 -20.44
CA VAL A 52 -12.60 -1.01 -21.49
C VAL A 52 -12.68 0.48 -21.78
N ALA A 53 -13.08 0.87 -22.99
CA ALA A 53 -13.34 2.27 -23.29
C ALA A 53 -14.58 2.75 -22.52
N ALA A 54 -14.52 3.96 -21.97
CA ALA A 54 -15.64 4.59 -21.28
C ALA A 54 -15.64 6.11 -21.52
N THR A 55 -16.79 6.75 -21.33
CA THR A 55 -16.93 8.20 -21.39
C THR A 55 -16.96 8.86 -20.02
N CYS A 56 -17.36 8.11 -18.98
CA CYS A 56 -17.44 8.57 -17.60
C CYS A 56 -16.14 8.25 -16.85
N ALA A 57 -15.55 9.27 -16.22
CA ALA A 57 -14.32 9.11 -15.43
C ALA A 57 -14.55 8.28 -14.16
N GLU A 58 -15.70 8.41 -13.51
CA GLU A 58 -15.95 7.84 -12.18
C GLU A 58 -16.37 6.35 -12.19
N THR A 59 -16.43 5.71 -13.37
CA THR A 59 -16.76 4.27 -13.49
C THR A 59 -15.57 3.33 -13.30
N ASP A 60 -14.35 3.89 -13.23
CA ASP A 60 -13.11 3.14 -13.04
C ASP A 60 -12.96 2.00 -14.08
N ASN A 61 -12.89 2.41 -15.36
CA ASN A 61 -12.88 1.53 -16.54
C ASN A 61 -11.51 0.91 -16.87
N VAL A 62 -10.46 1.27 -16.14
CA VAL A 62 -9.12 0.68 -16.30
C VAL A 62 -8.92 -0.39 -15.24
N THR A 63 -8.59 -1.62 -15.66
CA THR A 63 -8.24 -2.72 -14.74
C THR A 63 -7.00 -3.44 -15.26
N LEU A 64 -5.93 -3.46 -14.45
CA LEU A 64 -4.70 -4.20 -14.72
C LEU A 64 -4.51 -5.28 -13.65
N SER A 65 -4.70 -6.54 -14.02
CA SER A 65 -4.68 -7.68 -13.10
C SER A 65 -3.33 -8.40 -13.12
N PHE A 66 -2.79 -8.72 -11.95
CA PHE A 66 -1.52 -9.42 -11.78
C PHE A 66 -1.74 -10.88 -11.45
N VAL A 67 -1.15 -11.76 -12.27
CA VAL A 67 -1.41 -13.21 -12.25
C VAL A 67 -0.11 -13.99 -12.07
N SER A 68 -0.09 -14.90 -11.09
CA SER A 68 1.01 -15.83 -10.84
C SER A 68 0.59 -16.96 -9.91
N ASP A 69 1.09 -18.17 -10.17
CA ASP A 69 0.92 -19.32 -9.26
C ASP A 69 2.07 -19.45 -8.26
N LYS A 70 3.07 -18.55 -8.32
CA LYS A 70 4.33 -18.64 -7.55
C LYS A 70 4.61 -17.46 -6.65
N VAL A 71 3.94 -16.33 -6.86
CA VAL A 71 4.24 -15.10 -6.11
C VAL A 71 3.97 -15.30 -4.63
N SER A 72 4.87 -14.77 -3.81
CA SER A 72 4.72 -14.75 -2.35
C SER A 72 4.82 -13.34 -1.79
N ARG A 73 5.68 -12.51 -2.40
CA ARG A 73 5.96 -11.14 -1.98
C ARG A 73 6.17 -10.25 -3.19
N PHE A 74 5.84 -8.97 -3.03
CA PHE A 74 6.05 -7.91 -4.00
C PHE A 74 5.89 -6.54 -3.34
N ARG A 75 6.13 -5.47 -4.08
CA ARG A 75 5.92 -4.10 -3.61
C ARG A 75 4.90 -3.37 -4.47
N ILE A 76 4.18 -2.46 -3.83
CA ILE A 76 3.29 -1.49 -4.46
C ILE A 76 3.81 -0.12 -4.06
N ILE A 77 4.13 0.73 -5.02
CA ILE A 77 4.74 2.03 -4.79
C ILE A 77 3.85 3.09 -5.43
N ALA A 78 3.30 3.99 -4.62
CA ALA A 78 2.66 5.20 -5.12
C ALA A 78 3.73 6.29 -5.23
N ARG A 79 3.82 6.97 -6.37
CA ARG A 79 4.77 8.06 -6.63
C ARG A 79 4.05 9.25 -7.21
N HIS A 80 4.54 10.46 -6.92
CA HIS A 80 4.02 11.63 -7.62
C HIS A 80 4.25 11.51 -9.13
N PRO A 81 3.31 12.01 -9.95
CA PRO A 81 3.50 12.01 -11.40
C PRO A 81 4.70 12.87 -11.77
N ALA A 82 5.36 12.57 -12.90
CA ALA A 82 6.60 13.22 -13.31
C ALA A 82 6.49 14.76 -13.42
N TYR A 83 5.28 15.29 -13.61
CA TYR A 83 5.00 16.72 -13.72
C TYR A 83 4.63 17.39 -12.38
N ALA A 84 4.60 16.68 -11.24
CA ALA A 84 4.12 17.21 -9.96
C ALA A 84 4.87 18.46 -9.48
N GLY A 85 6.18 18.54 -9.73
CA GLY A 85 7.01 19.71 -9.40
C GLY A 85 6.60 20.99 -10.15
N MET A 86 5.82 20.88 -11.23
CA MET A 86 5.34 22.02 -12.02
C MET A 86 3.91 22.44 -11.67
N LEU A 87 3.21 21.67 -10.82
CA LEU A 87 1.84 21.97 -10.45
C LEU A 87 1.77 23.18 -9.52
N ARG A 88 0.94 24.16 -9.87
CA ARG A 88 0.58 25.29 -9.01
C ARG A 88 -0.82 25.16 -8.41
N VAL A 89 -1.70 24.50 -9.13
CA VAL A 89 -3.09 24.25 -8.76
C VAL A 89 -3.33 22.76 -8.94
N ASP A 90 -3.85 22.13 -7.90
CA ASP A 90 -4.30 20.75 -7.95
C ASP A 90 -5.83 20.73 -8.05
N ARG A 91 -6.36 19.93 -8.97
CA ARG A 91 -7.80 19.73 -9.12
C ARG A 91 -8.15 18.34 -8.63
N THR A 92 -9.00 18.27 -7.62
CA THR A 92 -9.35 17.03 -6.92
C THR A 92 -10.86 16.80 -6.88
N GLU A 93 -11.63 17.64 -7.57
CA GLU A 93 -13.08 17.49 -7.64
C GLU A 93 -13.46 16.30 -8.53
N PRO A 94 -14.51 15.55 -8.17
CA PRO A 94 -15.01 14.46 -8.99
C PRO A 94 -15.51 14.95 -10.35
N ASP A 95 -15.33 14.12 -11.38
CA ASP A 95 -15.76 14.41 -12.76
C ASP A 95 -16.91 13.49 -13.16
N PHE A 96 -18.13 13.95 -12.89
CA PHE A 96 -19.36 13.23 -13.22
C PHE A 96 -19.85 13.44 -14.65
N GLU A 97 -19.06 14.06 -15.53
CA GLU A 97 -19.45 14.28 -16.91
C GLU A 97 -19.74 12.94 -17.61
N THR A 98 -20.96 12.80 -18.15
CA THR A 98 -21.49 11.57 -18.79
C THR A 98 -21.62 10.33 -17.89
N CYS A 99 -21.56 10.49 -16.57
CA CYS A 99 -21.76 9.38 -15.64
C CYS A 99 -23.25 9.10 -15.39
N ASP A 100 -23.62 7.81 -15.38
CA ASP A 100 -24.93 7.33 -14.95
C ASP A 100 -24.74 6.27 -13.85
N PHE A 101 -25.09 6.65 -12.62
CA PHE A 101 -25.05 5.78 -11.44
C PHE A 101 -26.45 5.41 -10.96
N SER A 102 -27.49 5.59 -11.78
CA SER A 102 -28.87 5.28 -11.39
C SER A 102 -29.10 3.79 -11.08
N ALA A 103 -28.26 2.92 -11.63
CA ALA A 103 -28.28 1.48 -11.39
C ALA A 103 -27.36 1.04 -10.23
N ASP A 104 -26.53 1.93 -9.68
CA ASP A 104 -25.61 1.56 -8.61
C ASP A 104 -26.40 1.15 -7.35
N PRO A 105 -26.03 0.04 -6.69
CA PRO A 105 -26.67 -0.34 -5.44
C PRO A 105 -26.52 0.76 -4.39
N VAL A 106 -27.56 0.96 -3.59
CA VAL A 106 -27.52 1.84 -2.41
C VAL A 106 -27.95 1.01 -1.21
N VAL A 107 -26.98 0.53 -0.45
CA VAL A 107 -27.18 -0.25 0.78
C VAL A 107 -27.20 0.72 1.96
N PRO A 108 -28.35 0.89 2.64
CA PRO A 108 -28.43 1.75 3.82
C PRO A 108 -27.59 1.19 4.98
N ALA A 109 -26.85 2.06 5.66
CA ALA A 109 -26.13 1.69 6.86
C ALA A 109 -27.07 1.73 8.07
N THR A 110 -26.96 0.72 8.92
CA THR A 110 -27.77 0.60 10.14
C THR A 110 -26.91 0.46 11.37
N ALA A 111 -27.31 1.09 12.48
CA ALA A 111 -26.72 0.85 13.78
C ALA A 111 -27.04 -0.58 14.26
N PRO A 112 -26.12 -1.23 15.00
CA PRO A 112 -26.43 -2.46 15.71
C PRO A 112 -27.63 -2.25 16.63
N ALA A 113 -28.66 -3.10 16.49
CA ALA A 113 -29.84 -3.10 17.33
C ALA A 113 -29.91 -4.41 18.14
N PRO A 114 -30.44 -4.39 19.37
CA PRO A 114 -30.75 -5.62 20.10
C PRO A 114 -31.60 -6.60 19.29
N ALA A 115 -31.45 -7.90 19.56
CA ALA A 115 -32.26 -8.92 18.91
C ALA A 115 -33.76 -8.63 19.11
N GLY A 116 -34.53 -8.57 18.02
CA GLY A 116 -35.96 -8.28 18.05
C GLY A 116 -36.33 -6.79 17.92
N THR A 117 -35.35 -5.89 17.85
CA THR A 117 -35.60 -4.47 17.52
C THR A 117 -35.25 -4.16 16.07
N PRO A 118 -36.05 -3.33 15.36
CA PRO A 118 -35.70 -2.89 14.01
C PRO A 118 -34.36 -2.16 14.01
N PRO A 119 -33.48 -2.42 13.02
CA PRO A 119 -32.25 -1.68 12.86
C PRO A 119 -32.53 -0.19 12.59
N THR A 120 -31.77 0.69 13.25
CA THR A 120 -31.91 2.14 13.10
C THR A 120 -30.97 2.64 12.01
N ALA A 121 -31.49 3.38 11.03
CA ALA A 121 -30.69 3.99 9.98
C ALA A 121 -29.66 4.99 10.53
N ILE A 122 -28.50 5.08 9.88
CA ILE A 122 -27.49 6.11 10.16
C ILE A 122 -27.82 7.35 9.32
N PRO A 123 -28.22 8.49 9.93
CA PRO A 123 -28.74 9.63 9.16
C PRO A 123 -27.65 10.55 8.59
N ALA A 124 -26.43 10.50 9.13
CA ALA A 124 -25.32 11.35 8.73
C ALA A 124 -23.99 10.60 8.86
N PRO A 125 -22.95 10.97 8.07
CA PRO A 125 -21.62 10.38 8.20
C PRO A 125 -21.09 10.49 9.64
N LYS A 126 -20.46 9.42 10.12
CA LYS A 126 -19.79 9.37 11.42
C LYS A 126 -18.30 9.12 11.23
N ARG A 127 -17.48 9.92 11.90
CA ARG A 127 -16.02 9.74 12.00
C ARG A 127 -15.68 9.09 13.34
N ILE A 128 -14.82 8.08 13.31
CA ILE A 128 -14.38 7.31 14.48
C ILE A 128 -12.85 7.34 14.53
N THR A 129 -12.27 7.80 15.63
CA THR A 129 -10.83 7.59 15.87
C THR A 129 -10.64 6.16 16.35
N ILE A 130 -9.95 5.33 15.57
CA ILE A 130 -9.69 3.91 15.89
C ILE A 130 -8.37 3.79 16.65
N TYR A 131 -7.37 4.57 16.26
CA TYR A 131 -6.05 4.60 16.91
C TYR A 131 -5.41 5.96 16.70
N GLU A 132 -4.70 6.48 17.70
CA GLU A 132 -4.04 7.78 17.61
C GLU A 132 -2.75 7.82 18.43
N THR A 133 -1.70 8.33 17.80
CA THR A 133 -0.41 8.72 18.41
C THR A 133 0.02 10.05 17.80
N PRO A 134 1.06 10.73 18.32
CA PRO A 134 1.54 11.96 17.69
C PRO A 134 1.90 11.83 16.20
N ASP A 135 2.37 10.64 15.77
CA ASP A 135 2.92 10.44 14.43
C ASP A 135 2.03 9.60 13.49
N LEU A 136 0.98 8.95 14.02
CA LEU A 136 0.19 7.96 13.29
C LEU A 136 -1.26 7.96 13.78
N TRP A 137 -2.22 8.25 12.90
CA TRP A 137 -3.65 8.23 13.20
C TRP A 137 -4.38 7.27 12.28
N LEU A 138 -5.33 6.53 12.84
CA LEU A 138 -6.21 5.64 12.10
C LEU A 138 -7.65 6.08 12.34
N THR A 139 -8.31 6.53 11.29
CA THR A 139 -9.65 7.12 11.35
C THR A 139 -10.61 6.31 10.48
N GLY A 140 -11.69 5.83 11.08
CA GLY A 140 -12.77 5.13 10.39
C GLY A 140 -13.95 6.04 10.08
N PHE A 141 -14.69 5.71 9.02
CA PHE A 141 -15.90 6.42 8.61
C PHE A 141 -17.05 5.45 8.39
N ILE A 142 -18.23 5.86 8.85
CA ILE A 142 -19.51 5.22 8.58
C ILE A 142 -20.34 6.22 7.78
N PHE A 143 -20.76 5.86 6.56
CA PHE A 143 -21.64 6.69 5.74
C PHE A 143 -23.11 6.28 5.94
N PRO A 144 -24.09 7.15 5.64
CA PRO A 144 -25.52 6.80 5.68
C PRO A 144 -25.90 5.64 4.77
N SER A 145 -25.22 5.54 3.63
CA SER A 145 -25.34 4.45 2.68
C SER A 145 -24.02 4.25 1.94
N PHE A 146 -23.89 3.08 1.33
CA PHE A 146 -22.78 2.73 0.47
C PHE A 146 -23.23 1.69 -0.55
N TRP A 147 -22.46 1.45 -1.60
CA TRP A 147 -22.83 0.46 -2.61
C TRP A 147 -22.75 -1.00 -2.13
N ARG A 148 -22.09 -1.25 -1.00
CA ARG A 148 -22.02 -2.56 -0.33
C ARG A 148 -22.20 -2.45 1.18
N ALA A 149 -22.68 -3.54 1.78
CA ALA A 149 -22.85 -3.62 3.23
C ALA A 149 -21.48 -3.60 3.95
N ALA A 150 -21.36 -2.79 5.00
CA ALA A 150 -20.15 -2.70 5.83
C ALA A 150 -20.03 -3.83 6.86
N THR A 151 -19.76 -5.04 6.36
CA THR A 151 -19.69 -6.27 7.19
C THR A 151 -18.27 -6.64 7.64
N VAL A 152 -17.25 -5.89 7.22
CA VAL A 152 -15.85 -6.24 7.46
C VAL A 152 -15.35 -5.54 8.74
N PRO A 153 -15.12 -6.28 9.84
CA PRO A 153 -14.49 -5.72 11.03
C PRO A 153 -13.09 -5.20 10.77
N PHE A 154 -12.76 -4.09 11.45
CA PHE A 154 -11.42 -3.56 11.52
C PHE A 154 -10.88 -3.69 12.94
N ARG A 155 -9.71 -4.32 13.13
CA ARG A 155 -9.14 -4.66 14.43
C ARG A 155 -7.82 -3.94 14.70
N VAL A 156 -7.68 -3.36 15.88
CA VAL A 156 -6.39 -2.87 16.42
C VAL A 156 -6.19 -3.46 17.81
N GLY A 157 -5.16 -4.29 17.98
CA GLY A 157 -4.98 -5.06 19.22
C GLY A 157 -6.18 -5.98 19.49
N THR A 158 -6.81 -5.82 20.65
CA THR A 158 -8.00 -6.60 21.04
C THR A 158 -9.32 -5.98 20.59
N GLU A 159 -9.32 -4.71 20.17
CA GLU A 159 -10.53 -3.97 19.84
C GLU A 159 -10.90 -4.14 18.37
N ALA A 160 -12.20 -4.37 18.10
CA ALA A 160 -12.75 -4.44 16.75
C ALA A 160 -13.83 -3.38 16.56
N THR A 161 -13.67 -2.57 15.51
CA THR A 161 -14.66 -1.60 15.05
C THR A 161 -15.43 -2.19 13.87
N GLN A 162 -16.76 -2.06 13.91
CA GLN A 162 -17.70 -2.63 12.94
C GLN A 162 -18.34 -1.52 12.09
N GLY A 163 -18.94 -1.88 10.95
CA GLY A 163 -19.75 -0.96 10.15
C GLY A 163 -18.96 0.12 9.40
N LEU A 164 -17.64 -0.05 9.29
CA LEU A 164 -16.75 0.91 8.62
C LEU A 164 -16.84 0.76 7.10
N HIS A 165 -17.14 1.86 6.43
CA HIS A 165 -17.15 1.94 4.96
C HIS A 165 -15.79 2.36 4.41
N MET A 166 -15.04 3.15 5.20
CA MET A 166 -13.72 3.64 4.84
C MET A 166 -12.85 3.74 6.09
N VAL A 167 -11.57 3.43 5.96
CA VAL A 167 -10.55 3.64 7.00
C VAL A 167 -9.36 4.34 6.38
N GLN A 168 -8.92 5.40 7.04
CA GLN A 168 -7.83 6.26 6.62
C GLN A 168 -6.66 6.12 7.59
N LEU A 169 -5.45 6.03 7.04
CA LEU A 169 -4.22 6.15 7.79
C LEU A 169 -3.57 7.51 7.50
N TRP A 170 -3.34 8.24 8.57
CA TRP A 170 -2.65 9.51 8.57
C TRP A 170 -1.27 9.33 9.19
N VAL A 171 -0.26 9.90 8.55
CA VAL A 171 1.11 9.90 9.04
C VAL A 171 1.60 11.34 9.18
N ARG A 172 2.38 11.61 10.22
CA ARG A 172 3.07 12.90 10.37
C ARG A 172 4.47 12.81 9.76
N GLY A 173 4.71 13.59 8.72
CA GLY A 173 6.06 13.78 8.17
C GLY A 173 6.95 14.58 9.15
N LYS A 174 8.28 14.45 9.00
CA LYS A 174 9.22 15.34 9.70
C LYS A 174 8.94 16.76 9.22
N ASP A 175 8.54 17.63 10.15
CA ASP A 175 8.22 19.05 9.90
C ASP A 175 6.95 19.32 9.07
N GLN A 176 5.97 18.40 9.08
CA GLN A 176 4.69 18.57 8.38
C GLN A 176 3.48 18.30 9.29
N GLN A 177 2.33 18.83 8.87
CA GLN A 177 1.05 18.40 9.44
C GLN A 177 0.80 16.93 9.08
N PRO A 178 0.02 16.20 9.90
CA PRO A 178 -0.44 14.87 9.52
C PRO A 178 -1.14 14.91 8.17
N GLU A 179 -0.73 14.02 7.26
CA GLU A 179 -1.35 13.84 5.98
C GLU A 179 -1.89 12.42 5.87
N GLU A 180 -3.07 12.30 5.29
CA GLU A 180 -3.64 11.01 4.92
C GLU A 180 -2.82 10.40 3.78
N VAL A 181 -2.32 9.18 3.92
CA VAL A 181 -1.46 8.57 2.90
C VAL A 181 -1.99 7.23 2.38
N LEU A 182 -2.90 6.61 3.11
CA LEU A 182 -3.47 5.32 2.74
C LEU A 182 -4.94 5.25 3.16
N VAL A 183 -5.79 4.79 2.26
CA VAL A 183 -7.22 4.54 2.49
C VAL A 183 -7.52 3.11 2.14
N VAL A 184 -8.39 2.47 2.91
CA VAL A 184 -9.06 1.23 2.53
C VAL A 184 -10.57 1.39 2.62
N TYR A 185 -11.29 0.77 1.69
CA TYR A 185 -12.74 0.56 1.73
C TYR A 185 -13.00 -0.90 2.10
N PRO A 186 -13.17 -1.23 3.39
CA PRO A 186 -13.34 -2.61 3.84
C PRO A 186 -14.42 -3.42 3.11
N PRO A 187 -15.59 -2.85 2.73
CA PRO A 187 -16.63 -3.61 2.03
C PRO A 187 -16.22 -4.17 0.66
N ASP A 188 -15.23 -3.54 0.01
CA ASP A 188 -14.86 -3.79 -1.38
C ASP A 188 -13.43 -4.33 -1.51
N GLY A 189 -12.59 -4.03 -0.52
CA GLY A 189 -11.15 -4.35 -0.53
C GLY A 189 -10.30 -3.37 -1.33
N TYR A 190 -10.85 -2.21 -1.73
CA TYR A 190 -10.15 -1.15 -2.45
C TYR A 190 -9.18 -0.42 -1.54
N TRP A 191 -7.99 -0.15 -2.05
CA TRP A 191 -6.99 0.68 -1.39
C TRP A 191 -6.61 1.87 -2.26
N ARG A 192 -6.43 3.04 -1.66
CA ARG A 192 -5.83 4.20 -2.33
C ARG A 192 -4.61 4.64 -1.53
N ALA A 193 -3.53 4.94 -2.23
CA ALA A 193 -2.24 5.27 -1.65
C ALA A 193 -1.70 6.54 -2.30
N ARG A 194 -1.06 7.42 -1.51
CA ARG A 194 -0.33 8.58 -2.02
C ARG A 194 0.90 8.88 -1.15
N PRO A 195 1.99 9.45 -1.72
CA PRO A 195 3.10 9.98 -0.92
C PRO A 195 2.67 11.19 -0.09
N LEU A 196 3.56 11.68 0.78
CA LEU A 196 3.40 13.00 1.38
C LEU A 196 3.44 14.08 0.30
N SER A 197 2.68 15.15 0.51
CA SER A 197 2.57 16.21 -0.48
C SER A 197 3.91 16.92 -0.70
N PRO A 198 4.23 17.29 -1.96
CA PRO A 198 5.38 18.14 -2.25
C PRO A 198 5.31 19.45 -1.47
N ALA A 199 6.45 20.06 -1.15
CA ALA A 199 6.52 21.24 -0.27
C ALA A 199 5.67 22.43 -0.75
N HIS A 200 5.46 22.55 -2.07
CA HIS A 200 4.72 23.64 -2.70
C HIS A 200 3.21 23.37 -2.83
N LEU A 201 2.72 22.20 -2.43
CA LEU A 201 1.31 21.83 -2.44
C LEU A 201 0.81 21.58 -1.01
N ALA A 202 -0.39 22.05 -0.70
CA ALA A 202 -1.00 21.84 0.62
C ALA A 202 -1.47 20.40 0.83
N SER A 203 -1.90 19.74 -0.25
CA SER A 203 -2.34 18.35 -0.30
C SER A 203 -2.22 17.87 -1.75
N THR A 204 -2.28 16.57 -1.96
CA THR A 204 -2.38 15.92 -3.27
C THR A 204 -3.68 15.13 -3.43
N ALA A 205 -4.07 14.75 -4.64
CA ALA A 205 -5.23 13.90 -4.87
C ALA A 205 -4.88 12.43 -4.59
N TYR A 206 -5.89 11.63 -4.28
CA TYR A 206 -5.85 10.23 -4.69
C TYR A 206 -6.29 10.13 -6.14
N GLY A 207 -5.97 9.01 -6.77
CA GLY A 207 -6.60 8.63 -8.03
C GLY A 207 -6.86 7.13 -8.03
N SER A 208 -6.03 6.42 -8.78
CA SER A 208 -6.10 4.96 -8.89
C SER A 208 -6.15 4.25 -7.55
N SER A 209 -6.90 3.16 -7.54
CA SER A 209 -6.96 2.22 -6.43
C SER A 209 -6.19 0.94 -6.77
N PHE A 210 -5.80 0.19 -5.75
CA PHE A 210 -5.31 -1.18 -5.92
C PHE A 210 -6.08 -2.16 -5.05
N LEU A 211 -6.03 -3.42 -5.45
CA LEU A 211 -6.57 -4.58 -4.75
C LEU A 211 -5.40 -5.51 -4.38
N LEU A 212 -5.48 -6.11 -3.19
CA LEU A 212 -4.53 -7.11 -2.71
C LEU A 212 -5.28 -8.30 -2.14
N GLY A 213 -5.13 -9.47 -2.76
CA GLY A 213 -5.85 -10.67 -2.38
C GLY A 213 -6.43 -11.42 -3.58
N PRO A 214 -7.36 -12.34 -3.34
CA PRO A 214 -8.10 -13.00 -4.41
C PRO A 214 -8.98 -11.96 -5.10
N VAL A 215 -8.52 -11.46 -6.25
CA VAL A 215 -9.29 -10.50 -7.03
C VAL A 215 -10.40 -11.24 -7.77
N GLU A 216 -11.64 -10.95 -7.39
CA GLU A 216 -12.84 -11.51 -8.01
C GLU A 216 -13.40 -10.52 -9.02
N GLN A 217 -13.68 -11.02 -10.24
CA GLN A 217 -14.45 -10.26 -11.22
C GLN A 217 -15.94 -10.39 -10.89
N ALA A 218 -16.57 -9.28 -10.54
CA ALA A 218 -18.01 -9.12 -10.45
C ALA A 218 -18.42 -8.00 -11.42
N GLU A 219 -19.51 -7.28 -11.15
CA GLU A 219 -19.80 -6.01 -11.84
C GLU A 219 -18.63 -5.01 -11.73
N ARG A 220 -17.94 -5.07 -10.59
CA ARG A 220 -16.76 -4.29 -10.22
C ARG A 220 -15.75 -5.27 -9.61
N PRO A 221 -14.48 -5.33 -10.06
CA PRO A 221 -13.45 -6.11 -9.37
C PRO A 221 -13.47 -5.84 -7.87
N LEU A 222 -13.20 -6.84 -7.04
CA LEU A 222 -13.16 -6.67 -5.58
C LEU A 222 -12.30 -7.74 -4.89
N VAL A 223 -12.03 -7.54 -3.60
CA VAL A 223 -11.46 -8.56 -2.71
C VAL A 223 -12.40 -8.75 -1.54
N ARG A 224 -12.95 -9.96 -1.38
CA ARG A 224 -13.82 -10.27 -0.24
C ARG A 224 -12.99 -10.44 1.02
N LEU A 225 -13.16 -9.52 1.95
CA LEU A 225 -12.48 -9.52 3.24
C LEU A 225 -13.39 -10.09 4.33
N LYS A 226 -12.80 -10.91 5.21
CA LYS A 226 -13.40 -11.35 6.46
C LYS A 226 -13.11 -10.38 7.60
N GLU A 227 -11.89 -9.87 7.66
CA GLU A 227 -11.41 -8.96 8.69
C GLU A 227 -10.15 -8.24 8.20
N ILE A 228 -9.97 -6.99 8.61
CA ILE A 228 -8.70 -6.27 8.50
C ILE A 228 -8.16 -6.05 9.91
N GLY A 229 -6.95 -6.52 10.19
CA GLY A 229 -6.20 -6.18 11.39
C GLY A 229 -5.13 -5.13 11.08
N PHE A 230 -4.81 -4.25 12.04
CA PHE A 230 -3.68 -3.34 11.95
C PHE A 230 -2.81 -3.43 13.20
N ALA A 231 -1.51 -3.61 12.98
CA ALA A 231 -0.48 -3.59 14.02
C ALA A 231 0.29 -2.26 13.92
N PRO A 232 0.00 -1.28 14.80
CA PRO A 232 0.61 0.06 14.71
C PRO A 232 2.14 0.05 14.85
N GLN A 233 2.67 -0.85 15.67
CA GLN A 233 4.11 -0.93 15.98
C GLN A 233 4.94 -1.28 14.74
N THR A 234 4.39 -2.11 13.85
CA THR A 234 5.05 -2.52 12.60
C THR A 234 4.41 -1.89 11.37
N ARG A 235 3.43 -0.99 11.55
CA ARG A 235 2.62 -0.37 10.48
C ARG A 235 2.14 -1.39 9.44
N THR A 236 1.66 -2.53 9.91
CA THR A 236 1.29 -3.67 9.07
C THR A 236 -0.19 -3.96 9.18
N PHE A 237 -0.87 -3.98 8.04
CA PHE A 237 -2.22 -4.49 7.90
C PHE A 237 -2.18 -5.99 7.65
N THR A 238 -3.08 -6.74 8.28
CA THR A 238 -3.34 -8.15 7.99
C THR A 238 -4.73 -8.27 7.40
N LEU A 239 -4.81 -8.75 6.16
CA LEU A 239 -6.04 -8.97 5.42
C LEU A 239 -6.39 -10.44 5.54
N SER A 240 -7.50 -10.76 6.20
CA SER A 240 -8.06 -12.13 6.19
C SER A 240 -9.13 -12.19 5.12
N PHE A 241 -9.00 -13.09 4.15
CA PHE A 241 -9.97 -13.21 3.05
C PHE A 241 -11.18 -14.05 3.46
N ALA A 242 -12.32 -13.80 2.83
CA ALA A 242 -13.59 -14.48 3.12
C ALA A 242 -13.49 -16.01 2.92
N ASP A 243 -12.85 -16.42 1.82
CA ASP A 243 -12.67 -17.84 1.43
C ASP A 243 -11.39 -18.47 2.02
N GLY A 244 -10.72 -17.77 2.94
CA GLY A 244 -9.51 -18.24 3.60
C GLY A 244 -8.21 -17.72 2.97
N GLY A 245 -7.10 -17.97 3.66
CA GLY A 245 -5.82 -17.34 3.37
C GLY A 245 -5.73 -15.93 3.94
N LYS A 246 -4.50 -15.37 3.93
CA LYS A 246 -4.23 -14.01 4.42
C LYS A 246 -3.15 -13.33 3.58
N ALA A 247 -3.16 -12.01 3.61
CA ALA A 247 -2.02 -11.20 3.19
C ALA A 247 -1.63 -10.21 4.28
N ARG A 248 -0.35 -9.85 4.31
CA ARG A 248 0.18 -8.70 5.04
C ARG A 248 0.48 -7.58 4.06
N LEU A 249 0.10 -6.37 4.41
CA LEU A 249 0.46 -5.14 3.71
C LEU A 249 1.15 -4.22 4.71
N LYS A 250 2.45 -4.04 4.56
CA LYS A 250 3.27 -3.23 5.45
C LYS A 250 3.61 -1.91 4.77
N ILE A 251 3.53 -0.82 5.52
CA ILE A 251 4.10 0.45 5.11
C ILE A 251 5.60 0.38 5.38
N ALA A 252 6.37 0.21 4.31
CA ALA A 252 7.83 0.09 4.40
C ALA A 252 8.48 1.47 4.54
N ASP A 253 8.00 2.44 3.76
CA ASP A 253 8.50 3.82 3.79
C ASP A 253 7.46 4.80 3.27
N VAL A 254 7.53 6.04 3.73
CA VAL A 254 6.66 7.14 3.28
C VAL A 254 7.38 8.48 3.41
N ASP A 255 7.54 9.15 2.28
CA ASP A 255 8.11 10.49 2.20
C ASP A 255 7.44 11.30 1.09
N ARG A 256 8.07 12.41 0.70
CA ARG A 256 7.56 13.31 -0.36
C ARG A 256 7.79 12.80 -1.77
N ASP A 257 8.54 11.73 -1.96
CA ASP A 257 8.80 11.14 -3.28
C ASP A 257 7.91 9.92 -3.51
N ALA A 258 7.72 9.09 -2.48
CA ALA A 258 6.95 7.85 -2.58
C ALA A 258 6.27 7.40 -1.27
N LEU A 259 5.20 6.62 -1.42
CA LEU A 259 4.73 5.68 -0.40
C LEU A 259 5.02 4.26 -0.90
N THR A 260 5.85 3.52 -0.17
CA THR A 260 6.21 2.13 -0.50
C THR A 260 5.50 1.16 0.44
N LEU A 261 4.75 0.24 -0.17
CA LEU A 261 4.05 -0.84 0.50
C LEU A 261 4.68 -2.18 0.16
N GLU A 262 4.91 -3.02 1.17
CA GLU A 262 5.37 -4.40 1.02
C GLU A 262 4.19 -5.35 1.22
N ALA A 263 3.86 -6.12 0.20
CA ALA A 263 2.80 -7.12 0.23
C ALA A 263 3.39 -8.53 0.37
N GLU A 264 2.80 -9.34 1.24
CA GLU A 264 3.20 -10.73 1.47
C GLU A 264 1.97 -11.61 1.70
N PHE A 265 1.92 -12.79 1.05
CA PHE A 265 0.88 -13.78 1.31
C PHE A 265 1.29 -14.78 2.40
N ASP A 266 0.33 -15.22 3.21
CA ASP A 266 0.46 -16.35 4.11
C ASP A 266 -0.04 -17.63 3.42
N GLY A 267 0.88 -18.55 3.15
CA GLY A 267 0.65 -19.71 2.29
C GLY A 267 0.76 -19.40 0.79
N THR A 268 -0.03 -20.12 0.01
CA THR A 268 -0.13 -19.96 -1.44
C THR A 268 -0.94 -18.70 -1.77
N ALA A 269 -0.38 -17.83 -2.61
CA ALA A 269 -1.12 -16.68 -3.11
C ALA A 269 -2.27 -17.13 -4.03
N PRO A 270 -3.38 -16.38 -4.07
CA PRO A 270 -4.41 -16.59 -5.08
C PRO A 270 -3.84 -16.32 -6.48
N ARG A 271 -4.41 -16.97 -7.51
CA ARG A 271 -3.90 -16.86 -8.89
C ARG A 271 -3.85 -15.42 -9.39
N THR A 272 -4.96 -14.69 -9.28
CA THR A 272 -4.99 -13.24 -9.46
C THR A 272 -4.83 -12.61 -8.09
N PHE A 273 -3.63 -12.10 -7.83
CA PHE A 273 -3.19 -11.74 -6.47
C PHE A 273 -3.25 -10.24 -6.17
N ALA A 274 -3.29 -9.43 -7.21
CA ALA A 274 -3.45 -7.99 -7.12
C ALA A 274 -4.09 -7.46 -8.39
N ALA A 275 -4.67 -6.27 -8.30
CA ALA A 275 -5.07 -5.50 -9.47
C ALA A 275 -4.90 -4.01 -9.20
N LEU A 276 -4.59 -3.25 -10.25
CA LEU A 276 -4.80 -1.80 -10.27
C LEU A 276 -6.17 -1.54 -10.88
N ARG A 277 -6.92 -0.62 -10.29
CA ARG A 277 -8.13 -0.10 -10.89
C ARG A 277 -8.08 1.42 -10.94
N SER A 278 -8.45 1.97 -12.08
CA SER A 278 -8.29 3.39 -12.38
C SER A 278 -9.30 3.82 -13.44
N MET A 279 -9.18 5.05 -13.91
CA MET A 279 -9.99 5.59 -14.98
C MET A 279 -9.18 6.16 -16.14
N TYR A 280 -9.76 6.03 -17.34
CA TYR A 280 -9.29 6.67 -18.57
C TYR A 280 -10.46 7.05 -19.47
N VAL A 281 -10.63 8.35 -19.73
CA VAL A 281 -11.54 8.86 -20.77
C VAL A 281 -10.73 9.40 -21.95
N THR A 282 -9.73 10.23 -21.65
CA THR A 282 -8.75 10.74 -22.63
C THR A 282 -7.40 10.93 -21.93
N GLU A 283 -6.32 11.21 -22.67
CA GLU A 283 -5.01 11.51 -22.07
C GLU A 283 -5.07 12.67 -21.05
N GLY A 284 -5.95 13.67 -21.27
CA GLY A 284 -6.16 14.81 -20.37
C GLY A 284 -7.27 14.63 -19.34
N ASN A 285 -7.92 13.46 -19.31
CA ASN A 285 -8.91 13.06 -18.31
C ASN A 285 -8.71 11.59 -17.95
N ALA A 286 -7.74 11.35 -17.07
CA ALA A 286 -7.26 10.03 -16.69
C ALA A 286 -6.60 10.08 -15.31
N ASP A 287 -6.64 8.97 -14.58
CA ASP A 287 -5.78 8.69 -13.44
C ASP A 287 -4.64 7.75 -13.84
N VAL A 288 -4.85 6.94 -14.88
CA VAL A 288 -3.83 6.19 -15.61
C VAL A 288 -4.08 6.37 -17.09
N ALA A 289 -3.06 6.84 -17.82
CA ALA A 289 -3.10 6.98 -19.27
C ALA A 289 -2.14 6.03 -19.98
N ARG A 290 -1.06 5.64 -19.30
CA ARG A 290 0.04 4.88 -19.88
C ARG A 290 0.54 3.81 -18.94
N VAL A 291 1.15 2.80 -19.54
CA VAL A 291 1.89 1.76 -18.84
C VAL A 291 3.29 1.64 -19.43
N SER A 292 4.26 1.32 -18.57
CA SER A 292 5.61 0.92 -18.91
C SER A 292 5.94 -0.32 -18.11
N TRP A 293 6.55 -1.34 -18.73
CA TRP A 293 6.89 -2.57 -18.03
C TRP A 293 8.28 -3.05 -18.40
N ARG A 294 8.91 -3.74 -17.46
CA ARG A 294 10.17 -4.44 -17.66
C ARG A 294 9.96 -5.93 -17.48
N THR A 295 10.47 -6.73 -18.41
CA THR A 295 10.45 -8.20 -18.28
C THR A 295 11.72 -8.71 -17.59
N LEU A 296 11.65 -9.90 -17.00
CA LEU A 296 12.88 -10.60 -16.58
C LEU A 296 13.64 -11.13 -17.80
N ALA A 297 14.97 -11.21 -17.68
CA ALA A 297 15.77 -11.96 -18.64
C ALA A 297 15.39 -13.45 -18.58
N LYS A 298 15.45 -14.14 -19.73
CA LYS A 298 15.29 -15.59 -19.84
C LYS A 298 16.55 -16.19 -20.45
N THR A 299 16.74 -17.51 -20.31
CA THR A 299 17.87 -18.20 -20.97
C THR A 299 17.86 -17.91 -22.46
N GLY A 300 18.91 -17.25 -22.96
CA GLY A 300 19.05 -16.87 -24.37
C GLY A 300 18.30 -15.60 -24.81
N ALA A 301 17.65 -14.87 -23.89
CA ALA A 301 16.96 -13.60 -24.21
C ALA A 301 17.15 -12.54 -23.11
N PRO A 302 17.60 -11.31 -23.45
CA PRO A 302 17.77 -10.25 -22.47
C PRO A 302 16.41 -9.76 -21.93
N ALA A 303 16.45 -9.08 -20.78
CA ALA A 303 15.30 -8.32 -20.30
C ALA A 303 14.89 -7.25 -21.31
N THR A 304 13.59 -7.01 -21.44
CA THR A 304 13.02 -6.00 -22.36
C THR A 304 12.25 -4.94 -21.59
N ILE A 305 12.09 -3.77 -22.21
CA ILE A 305 11.21 -2.70 -21.76
C ILE A 305 10.15 -2.48 -22.83
N GLY A 306 8.90 -2.30 -22.42
CA GLY A 306 7.80 -1.91 -23.30
C GLY A 306 7.02 -0.74 -22.70
N GLU A 307 6.37 0.04 -23.57
CA GLU A 307 5.50 1.15 -23.19
C GLU A 307 4.28 1.17 -24.12
N ALA A 308 3.11 1.52 -23.58
CA ALA A 308 1.88 1.66 -24.36
C ALA A 308 0.87 2.59 -23.69
N PRO A 309 0.00 3.27 -24.46
CA PRO A 309 -1.26 3.80 -23.93
C PRO A 309 -2.08 2.70 -23.28
N VAL A 310 -2.71 2.98 -22.14
CA VAL A 310 -3.33 1.96 -21.27
C VAL A 310 -4.42 1.15 -21.98
N LEU A 311 -5.25 1.76 -22.82
CA LEU A 311 -6.29 1.02 -23.55
C LEU A 311 -5.75 0.18 -24.73
N SER A 312 -4.53 0.45 -25.19
CA SER A 312 -3.89 -0.29 -26.29
C SER A 312 -2.89 -1.34 -25.80
N PHE A 313 -2.54 -1.31 -24.52
CA PHE A 313 -1.79 -2.38 -23.88
C PHE A 313 -2.61 -3.66 -23.95
N THR A 314 -2.05 -4.75 -24.44
CA THR A 314 -2.78 -6.04 -24.53
C THR A 314 -2.57 -6.81 -23.24
N ASP A 315 -1.56 -7.65 -23.18
CA ASP A 315 -1.10 -8.30 -21.96
C ASP A 315 0.43 -8.33 -22.00
N ALA A 316 1.06 -8.59 -20.85
CA ALA A 316 2.49 -8.87 -20.81
C ALA A 316 2.80 -10.03 -19.88
N ASP A 317 3.60 -10.97 -20.38
CA ASP A 317 4.13 -12.08 -19.58
C ASP A 317 5.53 -11.78 -19.08
N ASN A 318 5.91 -12.48 -18.00
CA ASN A 318 7.25 -12.40 -17.42
C ASN A 318 7.63 -10.98 -16.98
N VAL A 319 6.65 -10.20 -16.54
CA VAL A 319 6.79 -8.83 -16.05
C VAL A 319 7.45 -8.85 -14.67
N ALA A 320 8.58 -8.16 -14.56
CA ALA A 320 9.33 -7.95 -13.33
C ALA A 320 8.92 -6.66 -12.61
N MET A 321 8.43 -5.69 -13.37
CA MET A 321 7.96 -4.39 -12.90
C MET A 321 6.96 -3.81 -13.89
N LEU A 322 5.88 -3.22 -13.38
CA LEU A 322 4.92 -2.41 -14.14
C LEU A 322 4.84 -1.03 -13.48
N TRP A 323 5.00 0.04 -14.26
CA TRP A 323 4.56 1.40 -13.94
C TRP A 323 3.26 1.68 -14.70
N ALA A 324 2.28 2.24 -14.01
CA ALA A 324 1.02 2.70 -14.56
C ALA A 324 0.77 4.13 -14.08
N GLY A 325 0.60 5.06 -15.01
CA GLY A 325 0.60 6.47 -14.66
C GLY A 325 0.34 7.41 -15.83
N ARG A 326 0.81 8.65 -15.68
CA ARG A 326 0.52 9.75 -16.61
C ARG A 326 1.76 10.58 -16.92
N LEU A 327 1.79 11.12 -18.15
CA LEU A 327 2.83 12.06 -18.59
C LEU A 327 2.32 13.49 -18.75
N VAL A 328 1.00 13.69 -18.70
CA VAL A 328 0.35 15.01 -18.81
C VAL A 328 -0.63 15.23 -17.66
N PRO A 329 -0.84 16.47 -17.19
CA PRO A 329 -1.82 16.77 -16.16
C PRO A 329 -3.24 16.42 -16.59
N SER A 330 -3.95 15.67 -15.75
CA SER A 330 -5.37 15.41 -15.91
C SER A 330 -6.22 16.55 -15.35
N ARG A 331 -7.38 16.80 -15.97
CA ARG A 331 -8.39 17.71 -15.42
C ARG A 331 -9.09 17.17 -14.16
N HIS A 332 -9.01 15.86 -13.93
CA HIS A 332 -9.52 15.13 -12.77
C HIS A 332 -8.33 14.54 -11.98
N ASN A 333 -8.31 14.71 -10.66
CA ASN A 333 -7.21 14.31 -9.76
C ASN A 333 -5.81 14.63 -10.31
N THR A 334 -5.55 15.91 -10.57
CA THR A 334 -4.38 16.38 -11.32
C THR A 334 -3.06 15.85 -10.74
N SER A 335 -2.91 15.85 -9.42
CA SER A 335 -1.71 15.37 -8.72
C SER A 335 -1.74 13.89 -8.33
N ALA A 336 -2.78 13.12 -8.68
CA ALA A 336 -2.88 11.71 -8.29
C ALA A 336 -1.63 10.90 -8.65
N PRO A 337 -1.24 9.96 -7.78
CA PRO A 337 0.02 9.26 -7.94
C PRO A 337 -0.03 8.23 -9.07
N ASP A 338 1.13 8.04 -9.69
CA ASP A 338 1.40 6.86 -10.49
C ASP A 338 1.67 5.66 -9.57
N PHE A 339 1.39 4.45 -10.07
CA PHE A 339 1.63 3.21 -9.35
C PHE A 339 2.74 2.39 -10.00
N VAL A 340 3.61 1.82 -9.17
CA VAL A 340 4.59 0.81 -9.56
C VAL A 340 4.34 -0.48 -8.79
N PHE A 341 4.26 -1.59 -9.51
CA PHE A 341 4.24 -2.94 -8.95
C PHE A 341 5.54 -3.62 -9.34
N ASP A 342 6.35 -4.03 -8.37
CA ASP A 342 7.65 -4.64 -8.66
C ASP A 342 8.12 -5.62 -7.56
N GLY A 343 9.33 -6.17 -7.75
CA GLY A 343 9.99 -6.96 -6.72
C GLY A 343 9.27 -8.28 -6.43
N PHE A 344 8.60 -8.85 -7.43
CA PHE A 344 7.92 -10.12 -7.32
C PHE A 344 8.92 -11.24 -7.01
N THR A 345 8.68 -11.99 -5.93
CA THR A 345 9.50 -13.15 -5.57
C THR A 345 8.67 -14.38 -5.24
N SER A 346 9.26 -15.56 -5.40
CA SER A 346 8.74 -16.80 -4.83
C SER A 346 8.98 -16.87 -3.32
N ARG A 347 8.45 -17.90 -2.66
CA ARG A 347 8.91 -18.28 -1.31
C ARG A 347 10.35 -18.77 -1.33
#